data_AF-A0A8J0TK99-F1
#
_entry.id   AF-A0A8J0TK99-F1
#
_cell.length_a   1.000
_cell.length_b   1.000
_cell.length_c   1.000
_cell.angle_alpha   90.00
_cell.angle_beta   90.00
_cell.angle_gamma   90.00
#
_symmetry.space_group_name_H-M   'P 1'
#
loop_
_entity.id
_entity.type
_entity.pdbx_description
1 polymer ?
#
loop_
_entity_poly.entity_id
_entity_poly.type
_entity_poly.pdbx_seq_one_letter_code
_entity_poly.pdbx_strand_id
1 'polypeptide(L)'
;MHKTCYGEYCGKPVLALNGTTEIYGDCGICPRGQTIDHSKICRQCLESPELYDWLFLGFMAMLPLILHWFFIEWYSGKKSSSALFQHITALFECTVASLATLLVSEPIGYLQLNSCRVQKLSDWYTMLYNPSPDYVKTLHCTHEAVYPLYTIVFIYYAFSLVLMMILRPLLIKKIACGLGKSDRFKSIYAALYFFPILTVIQAVGGGLLYYAFPYIILVLSLITLAVYMSASEIESFKDLLVRKKRLVVLFSHWVIHVYGIISISRVDTFEKDLPLLALVPGPTLFYLLTAKFTDPSRIRLEEGSGH
;
A
#
# COMPACT_ATOMS: atom_id res chain seq x y z
N MET A 1 18.26 9.45 -41.33
CA MET A 1 17.78 8.44 -40.35
C MET A 1 18.12 8.95 -38.97
N HIS A 2 17.15 9.38 -38.16
CA HIS A 2 17.42 9.92 -36.82
C HIS A 2 18.05 8.81 -35.96
N LYS A 3 19.21 9.09 -35.34
CA LYS A 3 19.93 8.10 -34.52
C LYS A 3 19.17 7.74 -33.23
N THR A 4 18.31 8.62 -32.75
CA THR A 4 17.57 8.51 -31.48
C THR A 4 16.07 8.76 -31.67
N CYS A 5 15.23 8.06 -30.91
CA CYS A 5 13.79 8.26 -30.91
C CYS A 5 13.39 9.56 -30.20
N TYR A 6 12.34 10.22 -30.69
CA TYR A 6 11.75 11.39 -30.03
C TYR A 6 11.05 11.00 -28.73
N GLY A 7 11.00 11.93 -27.79
CA GLY A 7 10.26 11.75 -26.54
C GLY A 7 11.04 10.99 -25.46
N GLU A 8 10.53 11.13 -24.23
CA GLU A 8 11.18 10.55 -23.07
C GLU A 8 11.02 9.03 -23.05
N TYR A 9 9.85 8.50 -23.40
CA TYR A 9 9.48 7.08 -23.23
C TYR A 9 9.41 6.26 -24.52
N CYS A 10 9.72 6.84 -25.68
CA CYS A 10 9.79 6.06 -26.92
C CYS A 10 11.14 5.37 -27.05
N GLY A 11 11.12 4.10 -27.47
CA GLY A 11 12.32 3.31 -27.70
C GLY A 11 12.22 2.50 -28.99
N LYS A 12 13.36 1.93 -29.41
CA LYS A 12 13.40 0.93 -30.47
C LYS A 12 13.35 -0.46 -29.86
N PRO A 13 12.36 -1.31 -30.18
CA PRO A 13 12.35 -2.70 -29.76
C PRO A 13 13.43 -3.48 -30.50
N VAL A 14 14.06 -4.44 -29.82
CA VAL A 14 14.99 -5.40 -30.46
C VAL A 14 14.15 -6.51 -31.08
N LEU A 15 14.13 -6.59 -32.41
CA LEU A 15 13.29 -7.54 -33.15
C LEU A 15 13.96 -8.91 -33.30
N ALA A 16 15.27 -8.92 -33.55
CA ALA A 16 16.05 -10.15 -33.72
C ALA A 16 17.52 -9.92 -33.41
N LEU A 17 18.20 -10.99 -33.01
CA LEU A 17 19.66 -11.04 -32.88
C LEU A 17 20.21 -11.79 -34.11
N ASN A 18 20.94 -11.11 -34.99
CA ASN A 18 21.65 -11.76 -36.09
C ASN A 18 23.14 -11.86 -35.74
N GLY A 19 23.52 -12.99 -35.13
CA GLY A 19 24.85 -13.15 -34.54
C GLY A 19 25.10 -12.17 -33.40
N THR A 20 26.03 -11.24 -33.59
CA THR A 20 26.33 -10.15 -32.62
C THR A 20 25.61 -8.84 -32.92
N THR A 21 24.85 -8.76 -34.03
CA THR A 21 24.16 -7.53 -34.45
C THR A 21 22.69 -7.56 -34.07
N GLU A 22 22.26 -6.55 -33.30
CA GLU A 22 20.87 -6.35 -32.94
C GLU A 22 20.12 -5.67 -34.10
N ILE A 23 19.01 -6.28 -34.53
CA ILE A 23 18.10 -5.69 -35.51
C ILE A 23 17.02 -4.93 -34.74
N TYR A 24 17.03 -3.61 -34.87
CA TYR A 24 16.09 -2.73 -34.21
C TYR A 24 14.84 -2.49 -35.07
N GLY A 25 13.68 -2.44 -34.43
CA GLY A 25 12.44 -1.99 -35.04
C GLY A 25 12.33 -0.46 -35.11
N ASP A 26 11.19 0.00 -35.59
CA ASP A 26 10.85 1.42 -35.63
C ASP A 26 10.67 2.00 -34.22
N CYS A 27 10.85 3.32 -34.09
CA CYS A 27 10.61 4.01 -32.83
C CYS A 27 9.14 3.92 -32.41
N GLY A 28 8.90 3.43 -31.21
CA GLY A 28 7.55 3.28 -30.69
C GLY A 28 7.53 2.84 -29.23
N ILE A 29 6.52 2.04 -28.90
CA ILE A 29 6.27 1.51 -27.58
C ILE A 29 7.21 0.33 -27.27
N CYS A 30 7.78 0.30 -26.06
CA CYS A 30 8.49 -0.87 -25.57
C CYS A 30 7.52 -1.97 -25.12
N PRO A 31 7.80 -3.26 -25.40
CA PRO A 31 7.02 -4.38 -24.88
C PRO A 31 6.91 -4.36 -23.34
N ARG A 32 5.86 -4.99 -22.81
CA ARG A 32 5.66 -5.12 -21.35
C ARG A 32 6.88 -5.78 -20.70
N GLY A 33 7.31 -5.28 -19.54
CA GLY A 33 8.50 -5.75 -18.84
C GLY A 33 9.81 -5.25 -19.44
N GLN A 34 9.76 -4.30 -20.38
CA GLN A 34 10.92 -3.61 -20.92
C GLN A 34 10.82 -2.11 -20.66
N THR A 35 11.98 -1.50 -20.40
CA THR A 35 12.13 -0.05 -20.30
C THR A 35 13.22 0.43 -21.27
N ILE A 36 13.28 1.73 -21.47
CA ILE A 36 14.28 2.35 -22.33
C ILE A 36 15.61 2.54 -21.62
N ASP A 37 16.70 2.27 -22.34
CA ASP A 37 18.05 2.64 -21.91
C ASP A 37 18.43 4.06 -22.39
N HIS A 38 19.58 4.59 -21.96
CA HIS A 38 20.14 5.88 -22.37
C HIS A 38 20.25 6.03 -23.89
N SER A 39 20.43 4.92 -24.61
CA SER A 39 20.48 4.87 -26.08
C SER A 39 19.10 4.80 -26.75
N LYS A 40 17.99 4.91 -26.00
CA LYS A 40 16.60 4.78 -26.48
C LYS A 40 16.30 3.41 -27.12
N ILE A 41 16.88 2.36 -26.55
CA ILE A 41 16.66 0.95 -26.93
C ILE A 41 15.84 0.30 -25.82
N CYS A 42 14.83 -0.51 -26.18
CA CYS A 42 14.04 -1.26 -25.21
C CYS A 42 14.87 -2.44 -24.66
N ARG A 43 15.06 -2.48 -23.35
CA ARG A 43 15.78 -3.53 -22.62
C ARG A 43 14.87 -4.14 -21.57
N GLN A 44 15.02 -5.44 -21.32
CA GLN A 44 14.25 -6.13 -20.28
C GLN A 44 14.67 -5.65 -18.89
N CYS A 45 13.68 -5.53 -18.01
CA CYS A 45 13.91 -5.26 -16.61
C CYS A 45 14.24 -6.58 -15.89
N LEU A 46 15.49 -6.71 -15.47
CA LEU A 46 16.03 -7.88 -14.78
C LEU A 46 16.45 -7.56 -13.33
N GLU A 47 16.27 -6.32 -12.90
CA GLU A 47 16.59 -5.87 -11.55
C GLU A 47 15.51 -6.31 -10.56
N SER A 48 15.88 -6.46 -9.29
CA SER A 48 14.92 -6.73 -8.21
C SER A 48 14.43 -5.42 -7.58
N PRO A 49 13.18 -5.35 -7.07
CA PRO A 49 12.67 -4.15 -6.42
C PRO A 49 13.50 -3.77 -5.20
N GLU A 50 13.68 -2.46 -4.99
CA GLU A 50 14.33 -1.93 -3.80
C GLU A 50 13.43 -2.13 -2.57
N LEU A 51 13.97 -1.97 -1.35
CA LEU A 51 13.19 -2.10 -0.12
C LEU A 51 11.98 -1.14 -0.12
N TYR A 52 12.15 0.07 -0.65
CA TYR A 52 11.10 1.06 -0.75
C TYR A 52 9.93 0.59 -1.65
N ASP A 53 10.24 -0.07 -2.76
CA ASP A 53 9.24 -0.65 -3.67
C ASP A 53 8.43 -1.75 -2.97
N TRP A 54 9.10 -2.62 -2.22
CA TRP A 54 8.44 -3.65 -1.42
C TRP A 54 7.54 -3.07 -0.33
N LEU A 55 7.98 -1.99 0.33
CA LEU A 55 7.15 -1.26 1.30
C LEU A 55 5.96 -0.61 0.61
N PHE A 56 6.12 -0.02 -0.57
CA PHE A 56 4.97 0.48 -1.32
C PHE A 56 3.96 -0.63 -1.65
N LEU A 57 4.43 -1.78 -2.16
CA LEU A 57 3.56 -2.92 -2.45
C LEU A 57 2.87 -3.46 -1.19
N GLY A 58 3.59 -3.50 -0.07
CA GLY A 58 3.04 -3.86 1.24
C GLY A 58 1.94 -2.89 1.69
N PHE A 59 2.14 -1.58 1.51
CA PHE A 59 1.13 -0.56 1.79
C PHE A 59 -0.13 -0.79 0.96
N MET A 60 0.01 -1.00 -0.35
CA MET A 60 -1.12 -1.29 -1.24
C MET A 60 -1.82 -2.61 -0.87
N ALA A 61 -1.08 -3.61 -0.38
CA ALA A 61 -1.64 -4.86 0.12
C ALA A 61 -2.43 -4.70 1.43
N MET A 62 -1.98 -3.81 2.32
CA MET A 62 -2.62 -3.54 3.62
C MET A 62 -3.95 -2.78 3.47
N LEU A 63 -4.11 -1.91 2.47
CA LEU A 63 -5.30 -1.07 2.31
C LEU A 63 -6.61 -1.89 2.25
N PRO A 64 -6.77 -2.91 1.38
CA PRO A 64 -7.96 -3.76 1.39
C PRO A 64 -8.19 -4.49 2.72
N LEU A 65 -7.12 -4.96 3.37
CA LEU A 65 -7.22 -5.67 4.65
C LEU A 65 -7.80 -4.77 5.75
N ILE A 66 -7.29 -3.54 5.85
CA ILE A 66 -7.76 -2.55 6.83
C ILE A 66 -9.23 -2.21 6.56
N LEU A 67 -9.60 -1.96 5.30
CA LEU A 67 -11.00 -1.69 4.93
C LEU A 67 -11.91 -2.89 5.23
N HIS A 68 -11.46 -4.12 4.96
CA HIS A 68 -12.19 -5.31 5.33
C HIS A 68 -12.44 -5.37 6.83
N TRP A 69 -11.41 -5.19 7.65
CA TRP A 69 -11.55 -5.21 9.10
C TRP A 69 -12.46 -4.09 9.59
N PHE A 70 -12.34 -2.89 9.05
CA PHE A 70 -13.23 -1.77 9.38
C PHE A 70 -14.70 -2.11 9.09
N PHE A 71 -15.01 -2.59 7.88
CA PHE A 71 -16.39 -2.93 7.53
C PHE A 71 -16.91 -4.16 8.27
N ILE A 72 -16.05 -5.14 8.59
CA ILE A 72 -16.44 -6.27 9.44
C ILE A 72 -16.88 -5.74 10.81
N GLU A 73 -16.06 -4.91 11.48
CA GLU A 73 -16.41 -4.38 12.80
C GLU A 73 -17.68 -3.51 12.74
N TRP A 74 -17.78 -2.65 11.72
CA TRP A 74 -18.94 -1.77 11.53
C TRP A 74 -20.26 -2.55 11.38
N TYR A 75 -20.23 -3.72 10.73
CA TYR A 75 -21.44 -4.52 10.47
C TYR A 75 -21.63 -5.73 11.41
N SER A 76 -20.61 -6.20 12.13
CA SER A 76 -20.67 -7.48 12.85
C SER A 76 -21.45 -7.44 14.18
N GLY A 77 -21.85 -6.26 14.66
CA GLY A 77 -22.65 -6.11 15.89
C GLY A 77 -21.98 -6.73 17.14
N LYS A 78 -22.76 -6.96 18.21
CA LYS A 78 -22.23 -7.34 19.55
C LYS A 78 -21.66 -8.77 19.67
N LYS A 79 -21.74 -9.64 18.64
CA LYS A 79 -21.26 -11.03 18.72
C LYS A 79 -19.82 -11.17 18.25
N SER A 80 -18.90 -11.06 19.20
CA SER A 80 -17.44 -11.03 18.99
C SER A 80 -16.85 -12.27 18.29
N SER A 81 -17.37 -13.49 18.49
CA SER A 81 -16.71 -14.69 17.92
C SER A 81 -16.85 -14.82 16.41
N SER A 82 -17.97 -14.37 15.83
CA SER A 82 -18.18 -14.37 14.39
C SER A 82 -17.35 -13.30 13.70
N ALA A 83 -17.16 -12.14 14.36
CA ALA A 83 -16.31 -11.06 13.86
C ALA A 83 -14.86 -11.51 13.73
N LEU A 84 -14.32 -12.13 14.78
CA LEU A 84 -12.94 -12.63 14.81
C LEU A 84 -12.68 -13.64 13.69
N PHE A 85 -13.61 -14.56 13.45
CA PHE A 85 -13.50 -15.50 12.34
C PHE A 85 -13.47 -14.81 10.97
N GLN A 86 -14.29 -13.76 10.77
CA GLN A 86 -14.28 -12.96 9.55
C GLN A 86 -12.97 -12.17 9.38
N HIS A 87 -12.38 -11.65 10.45
CA HIS A 87 -11.07 -10.97 10.39
C HIS A 87 -9.95 -11.92 9.97
N ILE A 88 -9.91 -13.13 10.53
CA ILE A 88 -8.92 -14.16 10.17
C ILE A 88 -9.11 -14.59 8.71
N THR A 89 -10.36 -14.77 8.28
CA THR A 89 -10.68 -15.09 6.90
C THR A 89 -10.20 -14.00 5.95
N ALA A 90 -10.47 -12.72 6.27
CA ALA A 90 -10.02 -11.58 5.47
C ALA A 90 -8.50 -11.53 5.35
N LEU A 91 -7.80 -11.80 6.46
CA LEU A 91 -6.33 -11.87 6.46
C LEU A 91 -5.84 -12.99 5.53
N PHE A 92 -6.43 -14.18 5.63
CA PHE A 92 -6.09 -15.31 4.77
C PHE A 92 -6.37 -15.02 3.29
N GLU A 93 -7.52 -14.43 2.97
CA GLU A 93 -7.89 -14.02 1.60
C GLU A 93 -6.84 -13.07 0.99
N CYS A 94 -6.46 -12.02 1.73
CA CYS A 94 -5.45 -11.06 1.28
C CYS A 94 -4.05 -11.72 1.14
N THR A 95 -3.66 -12.61 2.07
CA THR A 95 -2.38 -13.31 1.99
C THR A 95 -2.33 -14.28 0.81
N VAL A 96 -3.39 -15.04 0.55
CA VAL A 96 -3.44 -15.92 -0.62
C VAL A 96 -3.46 -15.11 -1.91
N ALA A 97 -4.18 -13.99 -1.95
CA ALA A 97 -4.17 -13.08 -3.10
C ALA A 97 -2.77 -12.52 -3.37
N SER A 98 -2.03 -12.10 -2.34
CA SER A 98 -0.69 -11.54 -2.52
C SER A 98 0.30 -12.61 -3.02
N LEU A 99 0.27 -13.82 -2.47
CA LEU A 99 1.08 -14.93 -2.95
C LEU A 99 0.74 -15.31 -4.40
N ALA A 100 -0.54 -15.40 -4.74
CA ALA A 100 -0.98 -15.67 -6.11
C ALA A 100 -0.52 -14.58 -7.09
N THR A 101 -0.57 -13.32 -6.66
CA THR A 101 -0.11 -12.18 -7.47
C THR A 101 1.38 -12.28 -7.77
N LEU A 102 2.20 -12.60 -6.76
CA LEU A 102 3.65 -12.79 -6.96
C LEU A 102 3.94 -13.95 -7.91
N LEU A 103 3.27 -15.09 -7.74
CA LEU A 103 3.47 -16.28 -8.59
C LEU A 103 3.07 -16.09 -10.06
N VAL A 104 2.14 -15.18 -10.34
CA VAL A 104 1.70 -14.87 -11.71
C VAL A 104 2.50 -13.72 -12.32
N SER A 105 3.21 -12.95 -11.50
CA SER A 105 4.10 -11.87 -11.96
C SER A 105 5.43 -12.45 -12.43
N GLU A 106 6.12 -11.73 -13.32
CA GLU A 106 7.43 -12.16 -13.82
C GLU A 106 8.51 -12.09 -12.73
N PRO A 107 9.33 -13.14 -12.55
CA PRO A 107 9.31 -14.43 -13.24
C PRO A 107 8.20 -15.39 -12.76
N ILE A 108 7.41 -15.91 -13.70
CA ILE A 108 6.24 -16.76 -13.41
C ILE A 108 6.65 -17.99 -12.59
N GLY A 109 5.92 -18.25 -11.50
CA GLY A 109 6.09 -19.41 -10.62
C GLY A 109 7.07 -19.21 -9.46
N TYR A 110 7.73 -18.06 -9.37
CA TYR A 110 8.66 -17.73 -8.29
C TYR A 110 8.08 -16.62 -7.39
N LEU A 111 8.55 -16.54 -6.13
CA LEU A 111 8.19 -15.47 -5.19
C LEU A 111 9.17 -14.28 -5.27
N GLN A 112 9.76 -14.09 -6.45
CA GLN A 112 10.66 -12.98 -6.77
C GLN A 112 9.98 -12.10 -7.82
N LEU A 113 10.38 -10.84 -7.89
CA LEU A 113 9.85 -9.90 -8.88
C LEU A 113 11.01 -9.32 -9.67
N ASN A 114 10.81 -9.23 -10.98
CA ASN A 114 11.62 -8.39 -11.84
C ASN A 114 10.96 -7.02 -11.96
N SER A 115 11.72 -5.96 -11.72
CA SER A 115 11.25 -4.58 -11.77
C SER A 115 12.18 -3.64 -12.53
N CYS A 116 11.58 -2.61 -13.12
CA CYS A 116 12.28 -1.46 -13.65
C CYS A 116 12.40 -0.39 -12.56
N ARG A 117 13.56 0.24 -12.46
CA ARG A 117 13.81 1.27 -11.46
C ARG A 117 12.97 2.52 -11.70
N VAL A 118 12.31 3.02 -10.65
CA VAL A 118 11.59 4.29 -10.68
C VAL A 118 12.59 5.44 -10.55
N GLN A 119 12.66 6.34 -11.53
CA GLN A 119 13.58 7.47 -11.50
C GLN A 119 12.85 8.77 -11.14
N LYS A 120 11.66 8.98 -11.70
CA LYS A 120 10.91 10.23 -11.59
C LYS A 120 9.40 9.99 -11.58
N LEU A 121 8.66 10.97 -11.08
CA LEU A 121 7.20 10.92 -11.02
C LEU A 121 6.55 10.76 -12.40
N SER A 122 7.15 11.32 -13.45
CA SER A 122 6.62 11.19 -14.81
C SER A 122 6.65 9.76 -15.35
N ASP A 123 7.47 8.86 -14.78
CA ASP A 123 7.54 7.45 -15.18
C ASP A 123 6.20 6.72 -14.91
N TRP A 124 5.42 7.22 -13.96
CA TRP A 124 4.07 6.72 -13.65
C TRP A 124 3.00 7.20 -14.63
N TYR A 125 3.28 8.27 -15.38
CA TYR A 125 2.31 8.95 -16.23
C TYR A 125 2.81 9.11 -17.66
N THR A 126 3.45 8.07 -18.21
CA THR A 126 4.04 8.07 -19.57
C THR A 126 3.07 8.54 -20.66
N MET A 127 1.77 8.30 -20.47
CA MET A 127 0.70 8.77 -21.36
C MET A 127 0.71 10.28 -21.60
N LEU A 128 1.08 11.07 -20.59
CA LEU A 128 1.12 12.54 -20.64
C LEU A 128 2.35 13.08 -21.39
N TYR A 129 3.33 12.22 -21.67
CA TYR A 129 4.64 12.58 -22.24
C TYR A 129 4.84 12.00 -23.65
N ASN A 130 3.75 11.75 -24.38
CA ASN A 130 3.79 11.30 -25.77
C ASN A 130 4.28 12.44 -26.69
N PRO A 131 5.37 12.24 -27.45
CA PRO A 131 5.93 13.28 -28.31
C PRO A 131 5.09 13.47 -29.59
N SER A 132 5.05 14.70 -30.10
CA SER A 132 4.43 15.04 -31.38
C SER A 132 5.46 15.75 -32.27
N PRO A 133 6.40 15.01 -32.89
CA PRO A 133 7.37 15.60 -33.82
C PRO A 133 6.63 16.38 -34.92
N ASP A 134 7.09 17.60 -35.16
CA ASP A 134 6.53 18.55 -36.14
C ASP A 134 5.04 18.89 -35.96
N TYR A 135 4.44 18.55 -34.81
CA TYR A 135 3.00 18.75 -34.52
C TYR A 135 2.03 18.08 -35.51
N VAL A 136 2.51 17.18 -36.37
CA VAL A 136 1.68 16.49 -37.38
C VAL A 136 1.19 15.14 -36.88
N LYS A 137 2.08 14.34 -36.28
CA LYS A 137 1.77 12.98 -35.81
C LYS A 137 2.27 12.78 -34.40
N THR A 138 1.36 12.45 -33.48
CA THR A 138 1.70 12.02 -32.13
C THR A 138 2.15 10.56 -32.14
N LEU A 139 3.33 10.29 -31.58
CA LEU A 139 3.79 8.93 -31.35
C LEU A 139 3.32 8.49 -29.97
N HIS A 140 2.51 7.42 -29.93
CA HIS A 140 2.03 6.85 -28.68
C HIS A 140 3.02 5.81 -28.15
N CYS A 141 3.77 6.19 -27.12
CA CYS A 141 4.79 5.40 -26.47
C CYS A 141 4.44 5.07 -25.01
N THR A 142 3.15 5.16 -24.68
CA THR A 142 2.60 4.86 -23.35
C THR A 142 2.86 3.39 -23.00
N HIS A 143 3.79 3.15 -22.10
CA HIS A 143 4.04 1.84 -21.50
C HIS A 143 4.24 1.99 -19.99
N GLU A 144 4.28 0.87 -19.30
CA GLU A 144 4.57 0.81 -17.87
C GLU A 144 6.08 0.94 -17.66
N ALA A 145 6.58 2.17 -17.54
CA ALA A 145 8.01 2.41 -17.29
C ALA A 145 8.44 1.95 -15.88
N VAL A 146 7.51 1.96 -14.92
CA VAL A 146 7.68 1.50 -13.53
C VAL A 146 7.27 0.04 -13.34
N TYR A 147 7.45 -0.82 -14.35
CA TYR A 147 7.00 -2.21 -14.29
C TYR A 147 7.64 -2.94 -13.10
N PRO A 148 6.89 -3.76 -12.34
CA PRO A 148 5.47 -4.05 -12.44
C PRO A 148 4.63 -3.24 -11.43
N LEU A 149 5.18 -2.20 -10.79
CA LEU A 149 4.60 -1.52 -9.62
C LEU A 149 3.22 -0.91 -9.87
N TYR A 150 2.92 -0.57 -11.12
CA TYR A 150 1.60 -0.07 -11.49
C TYR A 150 0.62 -1.24 -11.68
N THR A 151 0.97 -2.21 -12.53
CA THR A 151 0.05 -3.30 -12.91
C THR A 151 -0.16 -4.35 -11.83
N ILE A 152 0.85 -4.65 -11.02
CA ILE A 152 0.81 -5.69 -10.00
C ILE A 152 -0.28 -5.42 -8.94
N VAL A 153 -0.53 -4.15 -8.62
CA VAL A 153 -1.56 -3.74 -7.67
C VAL A 153 -2.96 -4.09 -8.18
N PHE A 154 -3.22 -3.90 -9.48
CA PHE A 154 -4.51 -4.27 -10.08
C PHE A 154 -4.72 -5.78 -10.09
N ILE A 155 -3.67 -6.53 -10.41
CA ILE A 155 -3.69 -8.00 -10.36
C ILE A 155 -4.02 -8.47 -8.94
N TYR A 156 -3.38 -7.87 -7.93
CA TYR A 156 -3.66 -8.17 -6.53
C TYR A 156 -5.10 -7.85 -6.11
N TYR A 157 -5.62 -6.68 -6.49
CA TYR A 157 -7.01 -6.33 -6.19
C TYR A 157 -8.01 -7.25 -6.90
N ALA A 158 -7.70 -7.68 -8.12
CA ALA A 158 -8.52 -8.66 -8.84
C ALA A 158 -8.54 -10.02 -8.13
N PHE A 159 -7.38 -10.56 -7.73
CA PHE A 159 -7.32 -11.81 -6.97
C PHE A 159 -8.02 -11.68 -5.62
N SER A 160 -7.83 -10.56 -4.92
CA SER A 160 -8.51 -10.29 -3.65
C SER A 160 -10.03 -10.32 -3.82
N LEU A 161 -10.55 -9.66 -4.86
CA LEU A 161 -11.98 -9.64 -5.17
C LEU A 161 -12.52 -11.02 -5.54
N VAL A 162 -11.80 -11.80 -6.35
CA VAL A 162 -12.21 -13.16 -6.73
C VAL A 162 -12.24 -14.09 -5.52
N LEU A 163 -11.18 -14.12 -4.71
CA LEU A 163 -11.11 -14.95 -3.51
C LEU A 163 -12.21 -14.59 -2.52
N MET A 164 -12.45 -13.29 -2.33
CA MET A 164 -13.56 -12.76 -1.53
C MET A 164 -14.93 -13.27 -1.99
N MET A 165 -15.21 -13.20 -3.30
CA MET A 165 -16.49 -13.64 -3.87
C MET A 165 -16.67 -15.16 -3.77
N ILE A 166 -15.60 -15.95 -3.71
CA ILE A 166 -15.68 -17.41 -3.58
C ILE A 166 -15.78 -17.82 -2.11
N LEU A 167 -14.84 -17.38 -1.28
CA LEU A 167 -14.67 -17.87 0.10
C LEU A 167 -15.75 -17.35 1.04
N ARG A 168 -16.09 -16.05 0.98
CA ARG A 168 -17.05 -15.47 1.94
C ARG A 168 -18.46 -16.05 1.84
N PRO A 169 -19.06 -16.27 0.65
CA PRO A 169 -20.37 -16.90 0.55
C PRO A 169 -20.39 -18.34 1.07
N LEU A 170 -19.33 -19.12 0.81
CA LEU A 170 -19.20 -20.50 1.31
C LEU A 170 -19.12 -20.54 2.83
N LEU A 171 -18.36 -19.61 3.42
CA LEU A 171 -18.22 -19.49 4.88
C LEU A 171 -19.52 -19.04 5.55
N ILE A 172 -20.24 -18.08 4.96
CA ILE A 172 -21.55 -17.67 5.46
C ILE A 172 -22.52 -18.85 5.44
N LYS A 173 -22.54 -19.67 4.38
CA LYS A 173 -23.39 -20.87 4.31
C LYS A 173 -23.08 -21.87 5.41
N LYS A 174 -21.81 -22.07 5.75
CA LYS A 174 -21.37 -23.00 6.81
C LYS A 174 -21.65 -22.46 8.23
N ILE A 175 -21.56 -21.14 8.43
CA ILE A 175 -21.85 -20.44 9.69
C ILE A 175 -23.35 -20.10 9.81
N ALA A 176 -24.16 -20.36 8.78
CA ALA A 176 -25.57 -19.99 8.72
C ALA A 176 -26.49 -20.77 9.66
N CYS A 177 -26.05 -21.88 10.26
CA CYS A 177 -26.89 -22.68 11.16
C CYS A 177 -27.32 -21.99 12.46
N GLY A 178 -26.89 -20.75 12.77
CA GLY A 178 -27.21 -20.11 14.05
C GLY A 178 -27.51 -18.60 14.08
N LEU A 179 -27.55 -17.88 12.95
CA LEU A 179 -27.78 -16.42 12.95
C LEU A 179 -28.50 -15.90 11.69
N GLY A 180 -29.26 -14.80 11.87
CA GLY A 180 -30.09 -14.15 10.85
C GLY A 180 -29.36 -13.79 9.53
N LYS A 181 -30.14 -13.76 8.44
CA LYS A 181 -29.69 -13.75 7.04
C LYS A 181 -29.16 -12.40 6.52
N SER A 182 -29.57 -11.28 7.11
CA SER A 182 -29.45 -9.95 6.47
C SER A 182 -28.10 -9.25 6.66
N ASP A 183 -27.55 -9.22 7.88
CA ASP A 183 -26.39 -8.35 8.17
C ASP A 183 -25.05 -8.87 7.60
N ARG A 184 -24.93 -10.18 7.35
CA ARG A 184 -23.65 -10.79 6.94
C ARG A 184 -23.24 -10.49 5.50
N PHE A 185 -24.18 -10.22 4.59
CA PHE A 185 -23.85 -9.88 3.20
C PHE A 185 -23.42 -8.43 3.04
N LYS A 186 -23.72 -7.53 4.00
CA LYS A 186 -23.35 -6.10 3.94
C LYS A 186 -21.83 -5.90 3.86
N SER A 187 -21.05 -6.72 4.57
CA SER A 187 -19.58 -6.70 4.49
C SER A 187 -19.06 -7.10 3.10
N ILE A 188 -19.75 -8.04 2.41
CA ILE A 188 -19.40 -8.44 1.04
C ILE A 188 -19.75 -7.31 0.07
N TYR A 189 -20.95 -6.71 0.18
CA TYR A 189 -21.33 -5.59 -0.68
C TYR A 189 -20.39 -4.39 -0.52
N ALA A 190 -19.97 -4.08 0.71
CA ALA A 190 -18.99 -3.02 0.96
C ALA A 190 -17.67 -3.27 0.19
N ALA A 191 -17.22 -4.53 0.11
CA ALA A 191 -16.05 -4.89 -0.69
C ALA A 191 -16.23 -4.64 -2.19
N LEU A 192 -17.39 -4.96 -2.74
CA LEU A 192 -17.71 -4.67 -4.14
C LEU A 192 -17.70 -3.17 -4.45
N TYR A 193 -17.88 -2.29 -3.46
CA TYR A 193 -17.76 -0.85 -3.63
C TYR A 193 -16.33 -0.34 -3.43
N PHE A 194 -15.63 -0.77 -2.38
CA PHE A 194 -14.32 -0.18 -2.08
C PHE A 194 -13.21 -0.65 -3.02
N PHE A 195 -13.24 -1.89 -3.55
CA PHE A 195 -12.21 -2.36 -4.48
C PHE A 195 -12.16 -1.52 -5.76
N PRO A 196 -13.28 -1.23 -6.45
CA PRO A 196 -13.29 -0.27 -7.56
C PRO A 196 -12.74 1.10 -7.18
N ILE A 197 -13.09 1.64 -6.01
CA ILE A 197 -12.57 2.93 -5.54
C ILE A 197 -11.04 2.88 -5.40
N LEU A 198 -10.50 1.83 -4.76
CA LEU A 198 -9.05 1.63 -4.64
C LEU A 198 -8.37 1.48 -6.01
N THR A 199 -9.00 0.79 -6.97
CA THR A 199 -8.46 0.68 -8.33
C THR A 199 -8.41 2.03 -9.04
N VAL A 200 -9.44 2.87 -8.90
CA VAL A 200 -9.44 4.22 -9.49
C VAL A 200 -8.37 5.09 -8.85
N ILE A 201 -8.24 5.03 -7.52
CA ILE A 201 -7.20 5.75 -6.79
C ILE A 201 -5.81 5.32 -7.28
N GLN A 202 -5.55 4.02 -7.47
CA GLN A 202 -4.29 3.54 -8.03
C GLN A 202 -4.09 3.97 -9.49
N ALA A 203 -5.15 3.91 -10.30
CA ALA A 203 -5.07 4.24 -11.72
C ALA A 203 -4.72 5.71 -11.97
N VAL A 204 -5.30 6.61 -11.18
CA VAL A 204 -5.13 8.07 -11.33
C VAL A 204 -3.98 8.59 -10.48
N GLY A 205 -3.82 8.06 -9.26
CA GLY A 205 -2.92 8.59 -8.25
C GLY A 205 -1.77 7.66 -7.86
N GLY A 206 -1.55 6.54 -8.55
CA GLY A 206 -0.54 5.55 -8.17
C GLY A 206 0.86 6.13 -7.99
N GLY A 207 1.30 7.01 -8.89
CA GLY A 207 2.58 7.70 -8.74
C GLY A 207 2.60 8.66 -7.55
N LEU A 208 1.51 9.38 -7.30
CA LEU A 208 1.43 10.27 -6.13
C LEU A 208 1.44 9.47 -4.82
N LEU A 209 0.73 8.35 -4.78
CA LEU A 209 0.73 7.42 -3.65
C LEU A 209 2.12 6.84 -3.41
N TYR A 210 2.84 6.45 -4.48
CA TYR A 210 4.19 5.92 -4.36
C TYR A 210 5.13 6.89 -3.63
N TYR A 211 5.06 8.20 -3.89
CA TYR A 211 5.88 9.17 -3.15
C TYR A 211 5.26 9.61 -1.81
N ALA A 212 3.94 9.54 -1.65
CA ALA A 212 3.24 10.06 -0.46
C ALA A 212 2.99 9.02 0.64
N PHE A 213 2.98 7.71 0.34
CA PHE A 213 2.58 6.68 1.31
C PHE A 213 3.35 6.70 2.63
N PRO A 214 4.67 6.99 2.70
CA PRO A 214 5.37 7.00 3.98
C PRO A 214 4.81 8.08 4.90
N TYR A 215 4.53 9.26 4.35
CA TYR A 215 3.93 10.39 5.07
C TYR A 215 2.49 10.09 5.48
N ILE A 216 1.70 9.47 4.60
CA ILE A 216 0.33 9.04 4.91
C ILE A 216 0.34 8.11 6.13
N ILE A 217 1.20 7.08 6.13
CA ILE A 217 1.30 6.11 7.23
C ILE A 217 1.73 6.81 8.52
N LEU A 218 2.76 7.67 8.47
CA LEU A 218 3.23 8.38 9.65
C LEU A 218 2.16 9.28 10.26
N VAL A 219 1.52 10.13 9.46
CA VAL A 219 0.48 11.05 9.94
C VAL A 219 -0.71 10.26 10.50
N LEU A 220 -1.19 9.24 9.78
CA LEU A 220 -2.31 8.43 10.26
C LEU A 220 -1.95 7.65 11.54
N SER A 221 -0.74 7.11 11.65
CA SER A 221 -0.29 6.42 12.86
C SER A 221 -0.24 7.33 14.08
N LEU A 222 0.17 8.60 13.90
CA LEU A 222 0.19 9.60 14.97
C LEU A 222 -1.23 10.00 15.40
N ILE A 223 -2.10 10.29 14.43
CA ILE A 223 -3.49 10.68 14.71
C ILE A 223 -4.23 9.53 15.41
N THR A 224 -4.15 8.32 14.88
CA THR A 224 -4.82 7.14 15.45
C THR A 224 -4.32 6.81 16.84
N LEU A 225 -3.01 6.93 17.08
CA LEU A 225 -2.43 6.78 18.42
C LEU A 225 -2.95 7.85 19.39
N ALA A 226 -2.98 9.12 18.99
CA ALA A 226 -3.47 10.21 19.82
C ALA A 226 -4.95 10.03 20.19
N VAL A 227 -5.79 9.68 19.19
CA VAL A 227 -7.22 9.39 19.40
C VAL A 227 -7.40 8.18 20.31
N TYR A 228 -6.60 7.13 20.13
CA TYR A 228 -6.69 5.95 20.98
C TYR A 228 -6.33 6.24 22.44
N MET A 229 -5.26 7.01 22.67
CA MET A 229 -4.80 7.37 24.01
C MET A 229 -5.80 8.27 24.74
N SER A 230 -6.41 9.24 24.03
CA SER A 230 -7.42 10.13 24.60
C SER A 230 -8.74 9.41 24.86
N ALA A 231 -9.27 8.65 23.90
CA ALA A 231 -10.52 7.91 24.06
C ALA A 231 -10.44 6.78 25.09
N SER A 232 -9.23 6.28 25.37
CA SER A 232 -8.99 5.23 26.37
C SER A 232 -8.66 5.77 27.77
N GLU A 233 -8.62 7.10 27.94
CA GLU A 233 -8.31 7.81 29.18
C GLU A 233 -7.02 7.29 29.85
N ILE A 234 -5.93 7.20 29.07
CA ILE A 234 -4.65 6.68 29.57
C ILE A 234 -3.83 7.84 30.15
N GLU A 235 -3.85 8.02 31.46
CA GLU A 235 -3.13 9.14 32.10
C GLU A 235 -1.72 8.77 32.57
N SER A 236 -1.46 7.49 32.85
CA SER A 236 -0.18 7.05 33.41
C SER A 236 0.35 5.75 32.79
N PHE A 237 1.65 5.51 32.94
CA PHE A 237 2.29 4.24 32.55
C PHE A 237 1.68 3.02 33.28
N LYS A 238 1.17 3.21 34.50
CA LYS A 238 0.50 2.13 35.25
C LYS A 238 -0.78 1.71 34.55
N ASP A 239 -1.56 2.66 34.05
CA ASP A 239 -2.82 2.38 33.34
C ASP A 239 -2.61 1.61 32.03
N LEU A 240 -1.44 1.80 31.42
CA LEU A 240 -1.00 1.05 30.25
C LEU A 240 -0.69 -0.41 30.61
N LEU A 241 0.06 -0.64 31.69
CA LEU A 241 0.51 -1.97 32.15
C LEU A 241 -0.62 -2.81 32.76
N VAL A 242 -1.60 -2.17 33.40
CA VAL A 242 -2.73 -2.86 34.07
C VAL A 242 -3.59 -3.66 33.09
N ARG A 243 -3.78 -3.16 31.85
CA ARG A 243 -4.62 -3.82 30.85
C ARG A 243 -3.79 -4.32 29.67
N LYS A 244 -3.54 -5.64 29.60
CA LYS A 244 -2.81 -6.29 28.50
C LYS A 244 -3.30 -5.90 27.10
N LYS A 245 -4.61 -5.70 26.93
CA LYS A 245 -5.21 -5.25 25.65
C LYS A 245 -4.66 -3.89 25.20
N ARG A 246 -4.37 -2.97 26.14
CA ARG A 246 -3.85 -1.63 25.81
C ARG A 246 -2.44 -1.70 25.26
N LEU A 247 -1.60 -2.58 25.79
CA LEU A 247 -0.24 -2.83 25.29
C LEU A 247 -0.24 -3.40 23.87
N VAL A 248 -1.16 -4.33 23.56
CA VAL A 248 -1.27 -4.92 22.22
C VAL A 248 -1.61 -3.84 21.19
N VAL A 249 -2.57 -2.96 21.49
CA VAL A 249 -2.94 -1.86 20.59
C VAL A 249 -1.80 -0.86 20.44
N LEU A 250 -1.12 -0.50 21.53
CA LEU A 250 0.04 0.39 21.47
C LEU A 250 1.16 -0.18 20.60
N PHE A 251 1.53 -1.44 20.82
CA PHE A 251 2.57 -2.10 20.04
C PHE A 251 2.19 -2.16 18.55
N SER A 252 0.91 -2.41 18.25
CA SER A 252 0.41 -2.38 16.86
C SER A 252 0.60 -1.01 16.21
N HIS A 253 0.34 0.09 16.92
CA HIS A 253 0.60 1.44 16.43
C HIS A 253 2.09 1.71 16.24
N TRP A 254 2.94 1.24 17.16
CA TRP A 254 4.39 1.36 17.03
C TRP A 254 4.93 0.62 15.80
N VAL A 255 4.41 -0.58 15.50
CA VAL A 255 4.79 -1.31 14.28
C VAL A 255 4.44 -0.50 13.02
N ILE A 256 3.25 0.09 12.95
CA ILE A 256 2.83 0.93 11.82
C ILE A 256 3.71 2.20 11.75
N HIS A 257 4.05 2.79 12.89
CA HIS A 257 4.90 3.97 12.94
C HIS A 257 6.34 3.67 12.47
N VAL A 258 6.92 2.56 12.94
CA VAL A 258 8.21 2.02 12.46
C VAL A 258 8.18 1.81 10.95
N TYR A 259 7.11 1.21 10.43
CA TYR A 259 6.93 1.00 9.00
C TYR A 259 7.00 2.31 8.21
N GLY A 260 6.33 3.36 8.69
CA GLY A 260 6.40 4.69 8.09
C GLY A 260 7.79 5.33 8.14
N ILE A 261 8.50 5.20 9.26
CA ILE A 261 9.87 5.73 9.44
C ILE A 261 10.83 5.05 8.48
N ILE A 262 10.83 3.70 8.44
CA ILE A 262 11.68 2.90 7.55
C ILE A 262 11.42 3.28 6.08
N SER A 263 10.14 3.49 5.73
CA SER A 263 9.76 3.89 4.39
C SER A 263 10.32 5.27 3.99
N ILE A 264 10.44 6.22 4.93
CA ILE A 264 11.07 7.53 4.65
C ILE A 264 12.58 7.44 4.57
N SER A 265 13.19 6.74 5.52
CA SER A 265 14.65 6.76 5.66
C SER A 265 15.35 5.95 4.57
N ARG A 266 14.61 5.10 3.84
CA ARG A 266 15.11 4.26 2.73
C ARG A 266 16.34 3.42 3.14
N VAL A 267 16.43 3.05 4.42
CA VAL A 267 17.47 2.26 5.11
C VAL A 267 18.63 1.84 4.20
N ASP A 268 19.49 2.80 3.84
CA ASP A 268 20.71 2.52 3.08
C ASP A 268 21.86 2.17 4.04
N THR A 269 21.84 2.69 5.28
CA THR A 269 22.86 2.41 6.31
C THR A 269 22.28 2.40 7.73
N PHE A 270 22.32 1.24 8.38
CA PHE A 270 21.80 0.95 9.73
C PHE A 270 22.20 1.98 10.82
N GLU A 271 23.39 2.60 10.72
CA GLU A 271 23.88 3.56 11.72
C GLU A 271 23.12 4.90 11.72
N LYS A 272 22.59 5.33 10.57
CA LYS A 272 21.83 6.60 10.47
C LYS A 272 20.37 6.43 10.89
N ASP A 273 19.83 5.21 10.82
CA ASP A 273 18.42 4.90 11.06
C ASP A 273 18.11 4.62 12.53
N LEU A 274 19.10 4.18 13.30
CA LEU A 274 18.96 3.88 14.73
C LEU A 274 18.37 5.04 15.56
N PRO A 275 18.81 6.31 15.42
CA PRO A 275 18.20 7.42 16.14
C PRO A 275 16.76 7.72 15.69
N LEU A 276 16.42 7.49 14.42
CA LEU A 276 15.03 7.65 13.95
C LEU A 276 14.11 6.57 14.52
N LEU A 277 14.58 5.33 14.59
CA LEU A 277 13.83 4.23 15.22
C LEU A 277 13.63 4.44 16.73
N ALA A 278 14.57 5.10 17.39
CA ALA A 278 14.44 5.48 18.81
C ALA A 278 13.31 6.50 19.06
N LEU A 279 12.84 7.22 18.05
CA LEU A 279 11.73 8.19 18.15
C LEU A 279 10.34 7.53 18.12
N VAL A 280 10.24 6.24 17.82
CA VAL A 280 8.97 5.50 17.76
C VAL A 280 8.10 5.62 19.02
N PRO A 281 8.63 5.44 20.25
CA PRO A 281 7.85 5.66 21.46
C PRO A 281 7.61 7.13 21.77
N GLY A 282 8.29 8.06 21.08
CA GLY A 282 8.26 9.50 21.31
C GLY A 282 6.86 10.09 21.44
N PRO A 283 5.92 9.85 20.50
CA PRO A 283 4.55 10.34 20.60
C PRO A 283 3.82 9.84 21.85
N THR A 284 4.03 8.58 22.24
CA THR A 284 3.44 7.99 23.46
C THR A 284 4.03 8.62 24.71
N LEU A 285 5.35 8.80 24.76
CA LEU A 285 6.05 9.44 25.88
C LEU A 285 5.60 10.89 26.04
N PHE A 286 5.54 11.64 24.92
CA PHE A 286 5.07 13.02 24.90
C PHE A 286 3.65 13.11 25.48
N TYR A 287 2.72 12.28 24.98
CA TYR A 287 1.35 12.25 25.49
C TYR A 287 1.29 11.97 26.99
N LEU A 288 2.01 10.95 27.48
CA LEU A 288 2.00 10.59 28.91
C LEU A 288 2.59 11.69 29.81
N LEU A 289 3.58 12.45 29.30
CA LEU A 289 4.16 13.58 30.02
C LEU A 289 3.20 14.79 30.06
N THR A 290 2.38 14.98 29.02
CA THR A 290 1.46 16.12 28.90
C THR A 290 0.04 15.84 29.38
N ALA A 291 -0.39 14.58 29.45
CA ALA A 291 -1.77 14.18 29.76
C ALA A 291 -2.26 14.78 31.10
N LYS A 292 -1.39 14.77 32.12
CA LYS A 292 -1.70 15.32 33.45
C LYS A 292 -2.01 16.83 33.43
N PHE A 293 -1.45 17.58 32.47
CA PHE A 293 -1.62 19.03 32.35
C PHE A 293 -2.74 19.43 31.37
N THR A 294 -3.27 18.47 30.62
CA THR A 294 -4.24 18.71 29.54
C THR A 294 -5.63 18.19 29.85
N ASP A 295 -5.85 17.67 31.06
CA ASP A 295 -7.16 17.19 31.53
C ASP A 295 -8.11 18.37 31.83
N PRO A 296 -9.19 18.55 31.05
CA PRO A 296 -10.13 19.66 31.24
C PRO A 296 -10.91 19.57 32.55
N SER A 297 -10.99 18.40 33.18
CA SER A 297 -11.69 18.23 34.47
C SER A 297 -10.93 18.91 35.61
N ARG A 298 -9.59 18.92 35.56
CA ARG A 298 -8.74 19.63 36.53
C ARG A 298 -8.78 21.15 36.36
N ILE A 299 -8.80 21.63 35.12
CA ILE A 299 -8.90 23.07 34.83
C ILE A 299 -10.18 23.65 35.44
N ARG A 300 -11.30 22.91 35.33
CA ARG A 300 -12.58 23.29 35.95
C ARG A 300 -12.57 23.24 37.49
N LEU A 301 -11.82 22.32 38.08
CA LEU A 301 -11.70 22.20 39.54
C LEU A 301 -10.83 23.31 40.14
N GLU A 302 -9.77 23.72 39.44
CA GLU A 302 -8.93 24.86 39.84
C GLU A 302 -9.67 26.20 39.68
N GLU A 303 -10.50 26.37 38.64
CA GLU A 303 -11.40 27.53 38.53
C GLU A 303 -12.51 27.53 39.60
N GLY A 304 -13.00 26.36 40.00
CA GLY A 304 -14.04 26.22 41.02
C GLY A 304 -13.57 26.35 42.47
N SER A 305 -12.28 26.20 42.75
CA SER A 305 -11.71 26.36 44.12
C SER A 305 -11.21 27.78 44.40
N GLY A 306 -11.42 28.72 43.48
CA GLY A 306 -11.03 30.13 43.58
C GLY A 306 -12.14 31.09 44.04
N HIS A 307 -13.29 30.57 44.51
CA HIS A 307 -14.40 31.34 45.05
C HIS A 307 -14.75 30.95 46.48
#